data_AF-A0A2H6EUB1-F1
#
_entry.id   AF-A0A2H6EUB1-F1
#
_cell.length_a   1.000
_cell.length_b   1.000
_cell.length_c   1.000
_cell.angle_alpha   90.00
_cell.angle_beta   90.00
_cell.angle_gamma   90.00
#
_symmetry.space_group_name_H-M   'P 1'
#
loop_
_entity.id
_entity.type
_entity.pdbx_description
1 polymer ?
#
loop_
_entity_poly.entity_id
_entity_poly.type
_entity_poly.pdbx_seq_one_letter_code
_entity_poly.pdbx_strand_id
1 'polypeptide(L)'
;MEEFPDVGACQPKILSMRFSGKYDYAGGMGGLIDRFGYPFAIGRIFDSLETDQNQYKGRYRIFWASGTAMIIRMRALQKVGLLDEDFFAHMEEIDLSWRLHLVNYRVASDSESVVYHYSGYSLGHEAYQKMYLNHRNNWVMLLKNYSAQTLLWLVPVRFLFESVTLVFSLAKLDYKRAWAVVRAIGFVVGHSVRIYKKHRAVQSIRRVPDSAIFREMYGGSIVLEHFLFGVNRVCDLKGTLKWLESGLKQ
;
A
#
# COMPACT_ATOMS: atom_id res chain seq x y z
N MET A 1 10.34 10.51 -15.83
CA MET A 1 9.73 11.60 -15.02
C MET A 1 9.83 12.96 -15.68
N GLU A 2 10.92 13.33 -16.36
CA GLU A 2 10.95 14.60 -17.13
C GLU A 2 9.84 14.69 -18.19
N GLU A 3 9.60 13.58 -18.91
CA GLU A 3 8.51 13.44 -19.89
C GLU A 3 7.10 13.58 -19.28
N PHE A 4 6.93 13.26 -17.99
CA PHE A 4 5.62 13.29 -17.29
C PHE A 4 5.70 14.21 -16.06
N PRO A 5 5.48 15.53 -16.22
CA PRO A 5 5.61 16.53 -15.15
C PRO A 5 4.71 16.27 -13.93
N ASP A 6 3.58 15.61 -14.13
CA ASP A 6 2.59 15.28 -13.12
C ASP A 6 2.86 13.94 -12.41
N VAL A 7 3.95 13.24 -12.74
CA VAL A 7 4.47 12.12 -11.94
C VAL A 7 5.31 12.67 -10.79
N GLY A 8 4.87 12.37 -9.57
CA GLY A 8 5.52 12.78 -8.31
C GLY A 8 6.55 11.77 -7.81
N ALA A 9 6.33 10.48 -8.05
CA ALA A 9 7.26 9.41 -7.70
C ALA A 9 7.26 8.29 -8.76
N CYS A 10 8.40 7.63 -8.93
CA CYS A 10 8.56 6.51 -9.85
C CYS A 10 9.41 5.42 -9.19
N GLN A 11 9.04 4.16 -9.36
CA GLN A 11 9.88 3.01 -9.01
C GLN A 11 10.32 2.24 -10.27
N PRO A 12 11.41 1.45 -10.20
CA PRO A 12 11.76 0.48 -11.22
C PRO A 12 10.97 -0.83 -11.04
N LYS A 13 11.20 -1.79 -11.93
CA LYS A 13 10.95 -3.21 -11.68
C LYS A 13 11.87 -3.71 -10.57
N ILE A 14 11.31 -4.34 -9.54
CA ILE A 14 12.10 -4.90 -8.43
C ILE A 14 11.97 -6.43 -8.45
N LEU A 15 13.12 -7.09 -8.62
CA LEU A 15 13.24 -8.55 -8.65
C LEU A 15 13.91 -9.07 -7.38
N SER A 16 13.53 -10.28 -6.95
CA SER A 16 14.12 -10.91 -5.78
C SER A 16 15.52 -11.46 -6.10
N MET A 17 16.51 -11.10 -5.29
CA MET A 17 17.83 -11.77 -5.31
C MET A 17 17.79 -13.17 -4.72
N ARG A 18 16.86 -13.42 -3.77
CA ARG A 18 16.75 -14.70 -3.06
C ARG A 18 15.99 -15.73 -3.89
N PHE A 19 14.94 -15.32 -4.57
CA PHE A 19 14.12 -16.18 -5.42
C PHE A 19 14.30 -15.76 -6.88
N SER A 20 15.36 -16.27 -7.50
CA SER A 20 15.71 -15.94 -8.89
C SER A 20 14.51 -16.10 -9.83
N GLY A 21 14.32 -15.11 -10.70
CA GLY A 21 13.21 -15.06 -11.66
C GLY A 21 11.86 -14.64 -11.05
N LYS A 22 11.77 -14.31 -9.76
CA LYS A 22 10.53 -13.81 -9.14
C LYS A 22 10.58 -12.32 -8.86
N TYR A 23 9.40 -11.69 -8.82
CA TYR A 23 9.24 -10.34 -8.31
C TYR A 23 9.58 -10.26 -6.81
N ASP A 24 10.08 -9.11 -6.39
CA ASP A 24 10.39 -8.87 -4.97
C ASP A 24 9.13 -8.63 -4.13
N TYR A 25 9.14 -9.12 -2.88
CA TYR A 25 8.01 -8.98 -1.97
C TYR A 25 7.68 -7.52 -1.64
N ALA A 26 8.69 -6.64 -1.54
CA ALA A 26 8.53 -5.28 -1.06
C ALA A 26 7.98 -4.30 -2.11
N GLY A 27 7.92 -4.67 -3.39
CA GLY A 27 7.50 -3.72 -4.42
C GLY A 27 7.19 -4.26 -5.81
N GLY A 28 7.74 -5.41 -6.20
CA GLY A 28 7.54 -6.01 -7.52
C GLY A 28 7.61 -4.99 -8.67
N MET A 29 6.56 -4.96 -9.50
CA MET A 29 6.39 -3.98 -10.58
C MET A 29 5.63 -2.72 -10.18
N GLY A 30 5.18 -2.58 -8.93
CA GLY A 30 4.40 -1.43 -8.52
C GLY A 30 3.43 -1.75 -7.41
N GLY A 31 3.31 -0.85 -6.44
CA GLY A 31 2.38 -1.00 -5.35
C GLY A 31 0.95 -0.62 -5.71
N LEU A 32 0.01 -1.48 -5.34
CA LEU A 32 -1.44 -1.27 -5.43
C LEU A 32 -2.07 -1.33 -4.02
N ILE A 33 -3.25 -0.76 -3.89
CA ILE A 33 -4.03 -0.83 -2.65
C ILE A 33 -5.52 -0.90 -2.98
N ASP A 34 -6.28 -1.62 -2.16
CA ASP A 34 -7.74 -1.54 -2.22
C ASP A 34 -8.30 -0.38 -1.38
N ARG A 35 -9.60 -0.11 -1.52
CA ARG A 35 -10.30 0.96 -0.78
C ARG A 35 -10.37 0.72 0.74
N PHE A 36 -10.09 -0.51 1.18
CA PHE A 36 -10.08 -0.90 2.59
C PHE A 36 -8.67 -0.82 3.19
N GLY A 37 -7.69 -0.39 2.40
CA GLY A 37 -6.33 -0.15 2.83
C GLY A 37 -5.40 -1.35 2.71
N TYR A 38 -5.78 -2.45 2.06
CA TYR A 38 -4.89 -3.61 1.94
C TYR A 38 -3.90 -3.46 0.77
N PRO A 39 -2.59 -3.37 1.04
CA PRO A 39 -1.61 -3.17 0.00
C PRO A 39 -1.16 -4.49 -0.63
N PHE A 40 -1.04 -4.48 -1.95
CA PHE A 40 -0.49 -5.56 -2.76
C PHE A 40 0.48 -4.97 -3.79
N ALA A 41 1.17 -5.80 -4.56
CA ALA A 41 2.04 -5.29 -5.62
C ALA A 41 1.80 -6.05 -6.92
N ILE A 42 2.08 -5.42 -8.05
CA ILE A 42 2.13 -6.10 -9.34
C ILE A 42 3.24 -7.14 -9.25
N GLY A 43 2.88 -8.43 -9.36
CA GLY A 43 3.78 -9.55 -9.10
C GLY A 43 3.72 -10.14 -7.68
N ARG A 44 2.88 -9.59 -6.78
CA ARG A 44 2.64 -10.13 -5.43
C ARG A 44 1.22 -9.88 -4.91
N ILE A 45 0.51 -10.95 -4.57
CA ILE A 45 -0.71 -10.92 -3.76
C ILE A 45 -0.45 -11.66 -2.44
N PHE A 46 -0.51 -10.95 -1.31
CA PHE A 46 -0.12 -11.47 0.01
C PHE A 46 1.24 -12.18 -0.02
N ASP A 47 1.26 -13.51 0.22
CA ASP A 47 2.46 -14.35 0.22
C ASP A 47 2.71 -15.05 -1.13
N SER A 48 1.84 -14.85 -2.12
CA SER A 48 2.00 -15.38 -3.48
C SER A 48 2.88 -14.44 -4.30
N LEU A 49 4.05 -14.92 -4.69
CA LEU A 49 5.00 -14.22 -5.57
C LEU A 49 4.97 -14.80 -6.98
N GLU A 50 4.72 -13.94 -7.96
CA GLU A 50 4.75 -14.28 -9.37
C GLU A 50 6.19 -14.41 -9.89
N THR A 51 6.39 -15.30 -10.85
CA THR A 51 7.60 -15.35 -11.68
C THR A 51 7.52 -14.25 -12.74
N ASP A 52 8.63 -13.52 -12.95
CA ASP A 52 8.75 -12.57 -14.06
C ASP A 52 8.92 -13.34 -15.37
N GLN A 53 7.80 -13.54 -16.06
CA GLN A 53 7.73 -14.04 -17.43
C GLN A 53 7.69 -12.89 -18.44
N ASN A 54 8.08 -11.68 -18.00
CA ASN A 54 7.98 -10.45 -18.77
C ASN A 54 6.53 -10.09 -19.12
N GLN A 55 5.58 -10.41 -18.23
CA GLN A 55 4.15 -10.17 -18.41
C GLN A 55 3.72 -8.72 -18.14
N TYR A 56 4.55 -7.94 -17.44
CA TYR A 56 4.32 -6.53 -17.15
C TYR A 56 5.39 -5.66 -17.84
N LYS A 57 5.15 -5.28 -19.10
CA LYS A 57 6.02 -4.42 -19.93
C LYS A 57 5.51 -2.99 -20.11
N GLY A 58 6.41 -2.03 -19.98
CA GLY A 58 6.20 -0.61 -20.22
C GLY A 58 6.13 0.20 -18.92
N ARG A 59 5.41 1.32 -18.99
CA ARG A 59 5.27 2.27 -17.90
C ARG A 59 3.82 2.26 -17.39
N TYR A 60 3.66 2.05 -16.10
CA TYR A 60 2.35 1.86 -15.47
C TYR A 60 2.08 2.91 -14.42
N ARG A 61 0.79 3.22 -14.23
CA ARG A 61 0.34 3.91 -13.03
C ARG A 61 0.26 2.89 -11.90
N ILE A 62 0.69 3.32 -10.73
CA ILE A 62 0.67 2.51 -9.50
C ILE A 62 0.14 3.40 -8.38
N PHE A 63 -0.40 2.80 -7.32
CA PHE A 63 -0.83 3.60 -6.18
C PHE A 63 0.36 4.05 -5.33
N TRP A 64 1.33 3.16 -5.09
CA TRP A 64 2.49 3.45 -4.25
C TRP A 64 3.78 2.90 -4.84
N ALA A 65 4.87 3.67 -4.67
CA ALA A 65 6.22 3.28 -5.03
C ALA A 65 6.94 2.69 -3.81
N SER A 66 7.68 1.60 -4.00
CA SER A 66 8.36 0.87 -2.94
C SER A 66 9.55 1.64 -2.38
N GLY A 67 9.72 1.59 -1.05
CA GLY A 67 10.89 2.11 -0.35
C GLY A 67 12.22 1.47 -0.77
N THR A 68 12.19 0.26 -1.34
CA THR A 68 13.37 -0.45 -1.83
C THR A 68 14.13 0.33 -2.90
N ALA A 69 13.40 0.92 -3.84
CA ALA A 69 13.97 1.73 -4.91
C ALA A 69 12.89 2.65 -5.47
N MET A 70 13.03 3.96 -5.23
CA MET A 70 12.18 4.96 -5.85
C MET A 70 12.91 6.28 -6.02
N ILE A 71 12.46 7.05 -7.00
CA ILE A 71 12.82 8.45 -7.17
C ILE A 71 11.58 9.31 -6.93
N ILE A 72 11.75 10.42 -6.22
CA ILE A 72 10.67 11.35 -5.90
C ILE A 72 11.05 12.73 -6.41
N ARG A 73 10.09 13.39 -7.06
CA ARG A 73 10.24 14.74 -7.56
C ARG A 73 10.32 15.71 -6.38
N MET A 74 11.39 16.49 -6.30
CA MET A 74 11.62 17.44 -5.20
C MET A 74 10.43 18.41 -4.97
N ARG A 75 9.90 19.02 -6.04
CA ARG A 75 8.73 19.91 -5.94
C ARG A 75 7.46 19.21 -5.44
N ALA A 76 7.35 17.89 -5.63
CA ALA A 76 6.24 17.12 -5.12
C ALA A 76 6.44 16.83 -3.63
N LEU A 77 7.65 16.40 -3.25
CA LEU A 77 8.04 16.16 -1.86
C LEU A 77 7.89 17.41 -0.98
N GLN A 78 8.30 18.58 -1.48
CA GLN A 78 8.13 19.86 -0.79
C GLN A 78 6.67 20.22 -0.50
N LYS A 79 5.72 19.78 -1.34
CA LYS A 79 4.29 20.03 -1.12
C LYS A 79 3.67 19.08 -0.10
N VAL A 80 4.13 17.84 -0.05
CA VAL A 80 3.49 16.80 0.78
C VAL A 80 4.23 16.53 2.09
N GLY A 81 5.50 16.90 2.20
CA GLY A 81 6.37 16.59 3.32
C GLY A 81 7.04 15.22 3.21
N LEU A 82 7.99 14.94 4.12
CA LEU A 82 8.78 13.71 4.13
C LEU A 82 7.96 12.47 4.56
N LEU A 83 8.64 11.33 4.73
CA LEU A 83 8.07 10.14 5.36
C LEU A 83 7.62 10.46 6.79
N ASP A 84 6.59 9.76 7.24
CA ASP A 84 6.08 9.93 8.59
C ASP A 84 6.78 8.96 9.55
N GLU A 85 7.67 9.48 10.38
CA GLU A 85 8.51 8.71 11.30
C GLU A 85 7.72 7.85 12.30
N ASP A 86 6.45 8.17 12.56
CA ASP A 86 5.62 7.35 13.44
C ASP A 86 5.34 5.96 12.89
N PHE A 87 5.44 5.75 11.58
CA PHE A 87 5.27 4.43 10.98
C PHE A 87 6.41 3.51 11.41
N PHE A 88 7.62 4.04 11.62
CA PHE A 88 8.89 3.33 11.85
C PHE A 88 9.28 2.38 10.71
N ALA A 89 8.41 1.43 10.38
CA ALA A 89 8.52 0.53 9.23
C ALA A 89 7.13 0.10 8.74
N HIS A 90 7.02 -0.18 7.45
CA HIS A 90 5.81 -0.53 6.72
C HIS A 90 4.79 0.61 6.56
N MET A 91 4.38 0.85 5.32
CA MET A 91 3.34 1.79 4.91
C MET A 91 3.74 3.27 4.94
N GLU A 92 4.97 3.61 5.34
CA GLU A 92 5.49 4.98 5.26
C GLU A 92 5.55 5.49 3.81
N GLU A 93 5.94 4.62 2.87
CA GLU A 93 6.01 4.89 1.44
C GLU A 93 4.61 4.93 0.80
N ILE A 94 3.69 4.13 1.34
CA ILE A 94 2.29 4.10 0.90
C ILE A 94 1.58 5.38 1.34
N ASP A 95 1.78 5.83 2.58
CA ASP A 95 1.28 7.11 3.08
C ASP A 95 1.85 8.29 2.28
N LEU A 96 3.15 8.28 1.97
CA LEU A 96 3.76 9.31 1.13
C LEU A 96 3.14 9.34 -0.27
N SER A 97 3.01 8.18 -0.90
CA SER A 97 2.38 8.05 -2.22
C SER A 97 0.92 8.50 -2.21
N TRP A 98 0.18 8.18 -1.15
CA TRP A 98 -1.19 8.66 -0.96
C TRP A 98 -1.23 10.19 -0.89
N ARG A 99 -0.35 10.81 -0.10
CA ARG A 99 -0.27 12.28 -0.02
C ARG A 99 0.09 12.92 -1.36
N LEU A 100 0.92 12.27 -2.19
CA LEU A 100 1.17 12.71 -3.57
C LEU A 100 -0.11 12.75 -4.40
N HIS A 101 -0.93 11.68 -4.35
CA HIS A 101 -2.23 11.64 -5.01
C HIS A 101 -3.17 12.74 -4.51
N LEU A 102 -3.16 13.04 -3.19
CA LEU A 102 -4.00 14.09 -2.60
C LEU A 102 -3.70 15.49 -3.16
N VAL A 103 -2.50 15.73 -3.67
CA VAL A 103 -2.10 16.99 -4.32
C VAL A 103 -1.99 16.87 -5.84
N ASN A 104 -2.67 15.88 -6.43
CA ASN A 104 -2.80 15.64 -7.87
C ASN A 104 -1.49 15.23 -8.58
N TYR A 105 -0.54 14.61 -7.87
CA TYR A 105 0.56 13.88 -8.51
C TYR A 105 0.19 12.41 -8.72
N ARG A 106 0.63 11.84 -9.84
CA ARG A 106 0.60 10.40 -10.10
C ARG A 106 1.85 9.72 -9.55
N VAL A 107 1.74 8.42 -9.29
CA VAL A 107 2.87 7.54 -9.00
C VAL A 107 2.98 6.51 -10.11
N ALA A 108 4.21 6.20 -10.52
CA ALA A 108 4.46 5.36 -11.68
C ALA A 108 5.49 4.26 -11.41
N SER A 109 5.50 3.26 -12.30
CA SER A 109 6.56 2.26 -12.40
C SER A 109 7.08 2.18 -13.83
N ASP A 110 8.37 1.96 -13.99
CA ASP A 110 9.01 1.73 -15.28
C ASP A 110 9.66 0.34 -15.32
N SER A 111 9.18 -0.52 -16.22
CA SER A 111 9.68 -1.90 -16.36
C SER A 111 11.07 -1.99 -17.01
N GLU A 112 11.54 -0.92 -17.67
CA GLU A 112 12.84 -0.90 -18.35
C GLU A 112 14.00 -0.71 -17.37
N SER A 113 13.74 -0.13 -16.21
CA SER A 113 14.69 -0.06 -15.11
C SER A 113 14.48 -1.24 -14.17
N VAL A 114 15.56 -1.95 -13.83
CA VAL A 114 15.51 -3.16 -13.00
C VAL A 114 16.45 -3.03 -11.79
N VAL A 115 15.93 -3.30 -10.60
CA VAL A 115 16.69 -3.40 -9.35
C VAL A 115 16.51 -4.79 -8.76
N TYR A 116 17.61 -5.38 -8.31
CA TYR A 116 17.58 -6.65 -7.59
C TYR A 116 17.68 -6.39 -6.09
N HIS A 117 16.74 -6.94 -5.32
CA HIS A 117 16.63 -6.72 -3.88
C HIS A 117 16.81 -8.01 -3.08
N TYR A 118 17.67 -7.98 -2.07
CA TYR A 118 17.85 -9.09 -1.14
C TYR A 118 16.88 -8.99 0.04
N SER A 119 15.64 -9.45 -0.17
CA SER A 119 14.60 -9.44 0.86
C SER A 119 14.74 -10.60 1.87
N GLY A 120 14.55 -10.33 3.17
CA GLY A 120 14.25 -11.38 4.17
C GLY A 120 15.27 -11.60 5.28
N TYR A 121 16.05 -10.59 5.69
CA TYR A 121 17.06 -10.72 6.75
C TYR A 121 16.47 -10.90 8.17
N SER A 122 15.17 -10.66 8.38
CA SER A 122 14.63 -10.65 9.75
C SER A 122 13.38 -11.51 9.94
N LEU A 123 13.55 -12.77 10.37
CA LEU A 123 12.43 -13.69 10.61
C LEU A 123 12.66 -14.47 11.91
N GLY A 124 11.98 -14.03 12.96
CA GLY A 124 11.90 -14.70 14.26
C GLY A 124 11.15 -13.84 15.27
N HIS A 125 11.84 -12.85 15.84
CA HIS A 125 11.24 -11.85 16.72
C HIS A 125 10.41 -10.79 15.97
N GLU A 126 10.73 -10.53 14.70
CA GLU A 126 10.00 -9.55 13.89
C GLU A 126 8.60 -9.97 13.48
N ALA A 127 8.22 -11.25 13.57
CA ALA A 127 6.90 -11.69 13.09
C ALA A 127 5.75 -10.99 13.85
N TYR A 128 5.84 -10.91 15.18
CA TYR A 128 4.83 -10.20 15.98
C TYR A 128 4.88 -8.69 15.74
N GLN A 129 6.08 -8.10 15.72
CA GLN A 129 6.23 -6.66 15.52
C GLN A 129 5.74 -6.23 14.14
N LYS A 130 6.05 -7.00 13.09
CA LYS A 130 5.54 -6.83 11.73
C LYS A 130 4.01 -6.93 11.70
N MET A 131 3.41 -7.93 12.37
CA MET A 131 1.94 -8.02 12.45
C MET A 131 1.35 -6.79 13.13
N TYR A 132 1.87 -6.40 14.29
CA TYR A 132 1.41 -5.22 15.03
C TYR A 132 1.55 -3.93 14.21
N LEU A 133 2.71 -3.69 13.60
CA LEU A 133 2.96 -2.52 12.76
C LEU A 133 2.05 -2.52 11.55
N ASN A 134 1.83 -3.65 10.87
CA ASN A 134 0.89 -3.73 9.76
C ASN A 134 -0.53 -3.32 10.17
N HIS A 135 -1.06 -3.83 11.28
CA HIS A 135 -2.40 -3.43 11.75
C HIS A 135 -2.44 -1.95 12.18
N ARG A 136 -1.48 -1.51 13.01
CA ARG A 136 -1.42 -0.14 13.52
C ARG A 136 -1.27 0.87 12.38
N ASN A 137 -0.28 0.67 11.52
CA ASN A 137 0.07 1.61 10.47
C ASN A 137 -1.02 1.69 9.42
N ASN A 138 -1.73 0.59 9.17
CA ASN A 138 -2.90 0.58 8.30
C ASN A 138 -3.99 1.53 8.80
N TRP A 139 -4.34 1.42 10.08
CA TRP A 139 -5.31 2.34 10.69
C TRP A 139 -4.84 3.79 10.66
N VAL A 140 -3.59 4.05 11.05
CA VAL A 140 -3.04 5.41 11.05
C VAL A 140 -3.06 5.99 9.63
N MET A 141 -2.64 5.24 8.61
CA MET A 141 -2.65 5.66 7.21
C MET A 141 -4.06 5.99 6.73
N LEU A 142 -5.05 5.13 7.02
CA LEU A 142 -6.44 5.33 6.61
C LEU A 142 -7.04 6.59 7.26
N LEU A 143 -6.91 6.70 8.59
CA LEU A 143 -7.42 7.82 9.37
C LEU A 143 -6.77 9.15 8.99
N LYS A 144 -5.48 9.12 8.65
CA LYS A 144 -4.72 10.30 8.25
C LYS A 144 -5.13 10.81 6.85
N ASN A 145 -5.34 9.91 5.89
CA ASN A 145 -5.47 10.30 4.48
C ASN A 145 -6.92 10.44 3.97
N TYR A 146 -7.86 9.61 4.40
CA TYR A 146 -9.26 9.71 3.94
C TYR A 146 -9.97 10.95 4.48
N SER A 147 -11.00 11.43 3.76
CA SER A 147 -11.89 12.48 4.28
C SER A 147 -12.73 11.95 5.46
N ALA A 148 -13.20 12.85 6.32
CA ALA A 148 -14.10 12.49 7.41
C ALA A 148 -15.38 11.78 6.91
N GLN A 149 -15.90 12.18 5.76
CA GLN A 149 -17.08 11.58 5.14
C GLN A 149 -16.83 10.12 4.77
N THR A 150 -15.67 9.82 4.20
CA THR A 150 -15.30 8.44 3.87
C THR A 150 -15.03 7.62 5.12
N LEU A 151 -14.37 8.20 6.11
CA LEU A 151 -14.08 7.52 7.37
C LEU A 151 -15.36 7.10 8.12
N LEU A 152 -16.45 7.87 8.01
CA LEU A 152 -17.72 7.56 8.69
C LEU A 152 -18.25 6.16 8.35
N TRP A 153 -18.16 5.74 7.08
CA TRP A 153 -18.61 4.42 6.64
C TRP A 153 -17.46 3.40 6.59
N LEU A 154 -16.23 3.84 6.31
CA LEU A 154 -15.08 2.94 6.16
C LEU A 154 -14.63 2.36 7.51
N VAL A 155 -14.64 3.17 8.58
CA VAL A 155 -14.16 2.74 9.89
C VAL A 155 -14.97 1.55 10.42
N PRO A 156 -16.31 1.54 10.43
CA PRO A 156 -17.09 0.35 10.80
C PRO A 156 -16.75 -0.90 9.99
N VAL A 157 -16.60 -0.78 8.66
CA VAL A 157 -16.25 -1.91 7.79
C VAL A 157 -14.85 -2.42 8.09
N ARG A 158 -13.89 -1.52 8.34
CA ARG A 158 -12.51 -1.92 8.69
C ARG A 158 -12.45 -2.60 10.05
N PHE A 159 -13.24 -2.14 11.02
CA PHE A 159 -13.39 -2.82 12.31
C PHE A 159 -13.96 -4.23 12.15
N LEU A 160 -14.90 -4.46 11.22
CA LEU A 160 -15.39 -5.81 10.93
C LEU A 160 -14.25 -6.71 10.41
N PHE A 161 -13.40 -6.23 9.49
CA PHE A 161 -12.26 -7.01 9.01
C PHE A 161 -11.22 -7.31 10.08
N GLU A 162 -10.95 -6.37 11.00
CA GLU A 162 -10.09 -6.62 12.16
C GLU A 162 -10.72 -7.64 13.11
N SER A 163 -12.04 -7.58 13.31
CA SER A 163 -12.78 -8.55 14.13
C SER A 163 -12.73 -9.95 13.54
N VAL A 164 -12.90 -10.09 12.22
CA VAL A 164 -12.74 -11.37 11.51
C VAL A 164 -11.31 -11.90 11.68
N THR A 165 -10.30 -11.04 11.54
CA THR A 165 -8.90 -11.41 11.74
C THR A 165 -8.65 -11.89 13.17
N LEU A 166 -9.21 -11.20 14.17
CA LEU A 166 -9.10 -11.56 15.59
C LEU A 166 -9.75 -12.91 15.87
N VAL A 167 -11.01 -13.12 15.46
CA VAL A 167 -11.75 -14.38 15.64
C VAL A 167 -11.01 -15.54 14.99
N PHE A 168 -10.56 -15.37 13.75
CA PHE A 168 -9.81 -16.40 13.03
C PHE A 168 -8.46 -16.73 13.69
N SER A 169 -7.76 -15.70 14.21
CA SER A 169 -6.49 -15.90 14.92
C SER A 169 -6.70 -16.67 16.22
N LEU A 170 -7.76 -16.36 16.98
CA LEU A 170 -8.12 -17.10 18.20
C LEU A 170 -8.55 -18.54 17.89
N ALA A 171 -9.35 -18.76 16.83
CA ALA A 171 -9.75 -20.10 16.39
C ALA A 171 -8.54 -20.96 15.98
N LYS A 172 -7.48 -20.34 15.46
CA LYS A 172 -6.20 -21.01 15.12
C LYS A 172 -5.18 -21.05 16.26
N LEU A 173 -5.54 -20.57 17.46
CA LEU A 173 -4.65 -20.44 18.62
C LEU A 173 -3.41 -19.57 18.36
N ASP A 174 -3.47 -18.66 17.38
CA ASP A 174 -2.44 -17.66 17.10
C ASP A 174 -2.64 -16.43 17.99
N TYR A 175 -2.34 -16.61 19.28
CA TYR A 175 -2.47 -15.55 20.29
C TYR A 175 -1.55 -14.36 20.01
N LYS A 176 -0.43 -14.56 19.31
CA LYS A 176 0.49 -13.48 18.93
C LYS A 176 -0.19 -12.53 17.94
N ARG A 177 -0.83 -13.07 16.89
CA ARG A 177 -1.59 -12.26 15.93
C ARG A 177 -2.81 -11.61 16.59
N ALA A 178 -3.56 -12.34 17.41
CA ALA A 178 -4.71 -11.78 18.14
C ALA A 178 -4.30 -10.57 19.00
N TRP A 179 -3.20 -10.70 19.76
CA TRP A 179 -2.68 -9.61 20.58
C TRP A 179 -2.15 -8.43 19.74
N ALA A 180 -1.56 -8.69 18.57
CA ALA A 180 -1.12 -7.65 17.65
C ALA A 180 -2.29 -6.76 17.18
N VAL A 181 -3.43 -7.36 16.85
CA VAL A 181 -4.67 -6.65 16.48
C VAL A 181 -5.17 -5.78 17.64
N VAL A 182 -5.33 -6.37 18.84
CA VAL A 182 -5.82 -5.66 20.03
C VAL A 182 -4.91 -4.49 20.38
N ARG A 183 -3.59 -4.71 20.39
CA ARG A 183 -2.60 -3.67 20.67
C ARG A 183 -2.63 -2.55 19.62
N ALA A 184 -2.83 -2.87 18.35
CA ALA A 184 -2.95 -1.88 17.28
C ALA A 184 -4.17 -0.98 17.49
N ILE A 185 -5.34 -1.54 17.80
CA ILE A 185 -6.54 -0.77 18.12
C ILE A 185 -6.32 0.09 19.37
N GLY A 186 -5.72 -0.47 20.43
CA GLY A 186 -5.38 0.27 21.64
C GLY A 186 -4.47 1.47 21.36
N PHE A 187 -3.48 1.32 20.46
CA PHE A 187 -2.64 2.43 20.01
C PHE A 187 -3.47 3.53 19.33
N VAL A 188 -4.35 3.16 18.39
CA VAL A 188 -5.18 4.10 17.63
C VAL A 188 -6.09 4.91 18.55
N VAL A 189 -6.73 4.25 19.51
CA VAL A 189 -7.58 4.90 20.51
C VAL A 189 -6.76 5.84 21.40
N GLY A 190 -5.66 5.34 21.96
CA GLY A 190 -4.78 6.10 22.86
C GLY A 190 -4.07 7.29 22.21
N HIS A 191 -3.91 7.30 20.89
CA HIS A 191 -3.24 8.36 20.13
C HIS A 191 -4.18 9.12 19.18
N SER A 192 -5.50 9.03 19.39
CA SER A 192 -6.53 9.64 18.54
C SER A 192 -6.31 11.14 18.30
N VAL A 193 -5.93 11.91 19.34
CA VAL A 193 -5.63 13.34 19.21
C VAL A 193 -4.45 13.59 18.27
N ARG A 194 -3.39 12.79 18.38
CA ARG A 194 -2.20 12.90 17.52
C ARG A 194 -2.53 12.54 16.08
N ILE A 195 -3.28 11.46 15.88
CA ILE A 195 -3.76 11.01 14.56
C ILE A 195 -4.66 12.08 13.95
N TYR A 196 -5.55 12.70 14.73
CA TYR A 196 -6.42 13.78 14.25
C TYR A 196 -5.64 15.03 13.84
N LYS A 197 -4.59 15.43 14.58
CA LYS A 197 -3.69 16.52 14.16
C LYS A 197 -3.04 16.22 12.81
N LYS A 198 -2.57 14.99 12.60
CA LYS A 198 -2.00 14.54 11.33
C LYS A 198 -3.03 14.52 10.21
N HIS A 199 -4.24 14.03 10.49
CA HIS A 199 -5.37 14.10 9.57
C HIS A 199 -5.59 15.55 9.12
N ARG A 200 -5.74 16.49 10.06
CA ARG A 200 -5.94 17.91 9.74
C ARG A 200 -4.81 18.49 8.88
N ALA A 201 -3.55 18.14 9.17
CA ALA A 201 -2.40 18.58 8.36
C ALA A 201 -2.43 18.01 6.93
N VAL A 202 -2.85 16.75 6.75
CA VAL A 202 -3.02 16.18 5.40
C VAL A 202 -4.24 16.77 4.69
N GLN A 203 -5.33 17.01 5.41
CA GLN A 203 -6.53 17.63 4.85
C GLN A 203 -6.29 19.08 4.40
N SER A 204 -5.36 19.82 5.03
CA SER A 204 -5.07 21.20 4.63
C SER A 204 -4.33 21.31 3.29
N ILE A 205 -3.57 20.28 2.90
CA ILE A 205 -2.87 20.25 1.61
C ILE A 205 -3.70 19.60 0.50
N ARG A 206 -4.72 18.80 0.84
CA ARG A 206 -5.58 18.07 -0.10
C ARG A 206 -6.18 19.00 -1.16
N ARG A 207 -6.10 18.56 -2.42
CA ARG A 207 -6.65 19.24 -3.61
C ARG A 207 -7.67 18.42 -4.38
N VAL A 208 -7.76 17.11 -4.11
CA VAL A 208 -8.69 16.20 -4.80
C VAL A 208 -9.62 15.49 -3.82
N PRO A 209 -10.87 15.18 -4.22
CA PRO A 209 -11.79 14.40 -3.38
C PRO A 209 -11.41 12.92 -3.35
N ASP A 210 -11.97 12.18 -2.39
CA ASP A 210 -11.76 10.72 -2.29
C ASP A 210 -12.19 9.95 -3.54
N SER A 211 -13.17 10.46 -4.31
CA SER A 211 -13.56 9.87 -5.58
C SER A 211 -12.44 9.88 -6.63
N ALA A 212 -11.51 10.83 -6.57
CA ALA A 212 -10.31 10.82 -7.39
C ALA A 212 -9.31 9.76 -6.90
N ILE A 213 -9.12 9.66 -5.60
CA ILE A 213 -8.25 8.65 -4.99
C ILE A 213 -8.76 7.23 -5.29
N PHE A 214 -10.07 7.00 -5.23
CA PHE A 214 -10.68 5.70 -5.54
C PHE A 214 -10.47 5.25 -6.99
N ARG A 215 -10.16 6.15 -7.92
CA ARG A 215 -9.79 5.79 -9.30
C ARG A 215 -8.36 5.28 -9.42
N GLU A 216 -7.50 5.63 -8.47
CA GLU A 216 -6.12 5.14 -8.36
C GLU A 216 -6.01 3.87 -7.50
N MET A 217 -7.13 3.42 -6.91
CA MET A 217 -7.20 2.24 -6.06
C MET A 217 -7.92 1.09 -6.75
N TYR A 218 -7.60 -0.13 -6.32
CA TYR A 218 -8.36 -1.30 -6.71
C TYR A 218 -9.78 -1.23 -6.13
N GLY A 219 -10.78 -1.39 -7.00
CA GLY A 219 -12.19 -1.23 -6.64
C GLY A 219 -12.79 -2.42 -5.87
N GLY A 220 -12.19 -3.61 -5.97
CA GLY A 220 -12.58 -4.80 -5.22
C GLY A 220 -11.90 -4.88 -3.85
N SER A 221 -12.13 -5.98 -3.14
CA SER A 221 -11.40 -6.31 -1.91
C SER A 221 -10.36 -7.37 -2.21
N ILE A 222 -9.07 -7.03 -2.09
CA ILE A 222 -8.00 -7.99 -2.37
C ILE A 222 -8.02 -9.17 -1.39
N VAL A 223 -8.51 -8.92 -0.17
CA VAL A 223 -8.72 -9.95 0.85
C VAL A 223 -9.75 -10.98 0.37
N LEU A 224 -10.91 -10.55 -0.14
CA LEU A 224 -11.94 -11.47 -0.61
C LEU A 224 -11.50 -12.21 -1.88
N GLU A 225 -10.89 -11.50 -2.84
CA GLU A 225 -10.32 -12.10 -4.06
C GLU A 225 -9.33 -13.22 -3.74
N HIS A 226 -8.43 -13.00 -2.78
CA HIS A 226 -7.45 -14.00 -2.39
C HIS A 226 -8.04 -15.14 -1.55
N PHE A 227 -8.70 -14.83 -0.44
CA PHE A 227 -9.09 -15.83 0.55
C PHE A 227 -10.40 -16.56 0.24
N LEU A 228 -11.30 -15.96 -0.55
CA LEU A 228 -12.57 -16.61 -0.96
C LEU A 228 -12.52 -17.12 -2.40
N PHE A 229 -11.89 -16.37 -3.31
CA PHE A 229 -11.87 -16.71 -4.73
C PHE A 229 -10.54 -17.31 -5.22
N GLY A 230 -9.53 -17.42 -4.34
CA GLY A 230 -8.25 -18.07 -4.66
C GLY A 230 -7.37 -17.31 -5.65
N VAL A 231 -7.60 -16.02 -5.83
CA VAL A 231 -6.83 -15.19 -6.77
C VAL A 231 -5.44 -14.90 -6.19
N ASN A 232 -4.41 -15.33 -6.93
CA ASN A 232 -3.00 -15.24 -6.49
C ASN A 232 -2.11 -14.41 -7.41
N ARG A 233 -2.62 -13.98 -8.58
CA ARG A 233 -1.90 -13.18 -9.55
C ARG A 233 -2.66 -11.92 -9.89
N VAL A 234 -1.95 -10.83 -10.15
CA VAL A 234 -2.58 -9.53 -10.41
C VAL A 234 -3.32 -9.51 -11.75
N CYS A 235 -2.85 -10.27 -12.75
CA CYS A 235 -3.53 -10.41 -14.04
C CYS A 235 -4.91 -11.09 -13.95
N ASP A 236 -5.16 -11.89 -12.90
CA ASP A 236 -6.43 -12.59 -12.69
C ASP A 236 -7.47 -11.70 -11.97
N LEU A 237 -7.09 -10.52 -11.46
CA LEU A 237 -8.00 -9.60 -10.79
C LEU A 237 -8.92 -8.90 -11.80
N LYS A 238 -10.23 -8.97 -11.55
CA LYS A 238 -11.24 -8.31 -12.38
C LYS A 238 -11.01 -6.80 -12.44
N GLY A 239 -10.90 -6.26 -13.66
CA GLY A 239 -10.76 -4.83 -13.92
C GLY A 239 -9.34 -4.26 -13.77
N THR A 240 -8.39 -5.03 -13.24
CA THR A 240 -7.02 -4.56 -13.01
C THR A 240 -6.22 -4.40 -14.30
N LEU A 241 -6.43 -5.30 -15.29
CA LEU A 241 -5.78 -5.17 -16.61
C LEU A 241 -6.15 -3.86 -17.30
N LYS A 242 -7.44 -3.48 -17.33
CA LYS A 242 -7.87 -2.19 -17.91
C LYS A 242 -7.28 -0.98 -17.16
N TRP A 243 -7.13 -1.10 -15.84
CA TRP A 243 -6.54 -0.06 -15.00
C TRP A 243 -5.02 0.09 -15.26
N LEU A 244 -4.28 -1.02 -15.36
CA LEU A 244 -2.86 -1.04 -15.73
C LEU A 244 -2.62 -0.59 -17.18
N GLU A 245 -3.42 -1.09 -18.12
CA GLU A 245 -3.34 -0.79 -19.56
C GLU A 245 -3.71 0.66 -19.90
N SER A 246 -4.49 1.32 -19.04
CA SER A 246 -4.74 2.76 -19.18
C SER A 246 -3.45 3.59 -19.10
N GLY A 247 -2.38 3.03 -18.52
CA GLY A 247 -0.98 3.44 -18.66
C GLY A 247 -0.68 4.92 -18.35
N LEU A 248 0.59 5.29 -18.46
CA LEU A 248 0.96 6.67 -18.74
C LEU A 248 0.78 6.99 -20.24
N LYS A 249 -0.26 6.43 -20.90
CA LYS A 249 -0.56 6.73 -22.31
C LYS A 249 -1.30 8.07 -22.41
N GLN A 250 -0.51 9.13 -22.30
CA GLN A 250 -0.51 10.38 -23.06
C GLN A 250 0.62 11.24 -22.51
#